data_AF-A0A7S4APH9-F1
#
_entry.id   AF-A0A7S4APH9-F1
#
_cell.length_a   1.000
_cell.length_b   1.000
_cell.length_c   1.000
_cell.angle_alpha   90.00
_cell.angle_beta   90.00
_cell.angle_gamma   90.00
#
_symmetry.space_group_name_H-M   'P 1'
#
loop_
_entity.id
_entity.type
_entity.pdbx_description
1 polymer ?
#
loop_
_entity_poly.entity_id
_entity_poly.type
_entity_poly.pdbx_seq_one_letter_code
_entity_poly.pdbx_strand_id
1 'polypeptide(L)'
;MTTKATPLRATVTGLLLLLLLLSLMLFTRAASATTGSTTARLLVPKGVTNKECLDDPEFRMRKKKRKKNGDVVVRTCAWLNKVSAKKRDRICKKNKWGKNGKKVLEGCPVTCESCQDEIPDDNGCPLDAPDSIACSVEQKGIECGYDYRYAGCVPEDLVCAPAELYGCDTESQTWSVALADPPSCKETPTEFAGQPCDSQDFCPKFPPDHGSECYPSTDAHLNIIRGRGCYYTYVFAGCSFHSGMSCNPVEEAICTESGTWESFMTGGEPCSPPFDPTVPLGVSCEPCPSVEPAAPFCPPKEPQ
;
A
#
# COMPACT_ATOMS: atom_id res chain seq x y z
N MET A 1 38.50 -60.66 -59.53
CA MET A 1 37.59 -59.51 -59.43
C MET A 1 36.62 -59.80 -58.31
N THR A 2 36.85 -59.23 -57.12
CA THR A 2 36.07 -59.52 -55.92
C THR A 2 35.64 -58.18 -55.33
N THR A 3 34.38 -57.83 -55.59
CA THR A 3 33.72 -56.63 -55.07
C THR A 3 33.35 -56.85 -53.60
N LYS A 4 33.91 -56.01 -52.71
CA LYS A 4 33.49 -55.91 -51.32
C LYS A 4 32.33 -54.91 -51.22
N ALA A 5 31.17 -55.40 -50.81
CA ALA A 5 30.01 -54.58 -50.46
C ALA A 5 30.13 -54.05 -49.02
N THR A 6 29.81 -52.77 -48.83
CA THR A 6 29.75 -52.09 -47.54
C THR A 6 28.31 -52.05 -47.04
N PRO A 7 28.01 -52.35 -45.75
CA PRO A 7 26.64 -52.27 -45.25
C PRO A 7 26.28 -50.84 -44.84
N LEU A 8 25.21 -50.32 -45.46
CA LEU A 8 24.53 -49.09 -45.03
C LEU A 8 23.70 -49.39 -43.77
N ARG A 9 24.19 -49.04 -42.59
CA ARG A 9 23.37 -48.97 -41.37
C ARG A 9 22.88 -47.52 -41.22
N ALA A 10 21.79 -47.20 -41.90
CA ALA A 10 21.02 -45.99 -41.63
C ALA A 10 20.30 -46.18 -40.28
N THR A 11 20.59 -45.29 -39.35
CA THR A 11 20.14 -45.29 -37.96
C THR A 11 18.66 -44.92 -37.86
N VAL A 12 17.85 -45.90 -37.45
CA VAL A 12 16.39 -45.78 -37.18
C VAL A 12 16.06 -44.68 -36.15
N THR A 13 17.02 -44.28 -35.33
CA THR A 13 16.88 -43.22 -34.32
C THR A 13 16.66 -41.83 -34.91
N GLY A 14 17.17 -41.54 -36.11
CA GLY A 14 17.01 -40.22 -36.73
C GLY A 14 15.57 -39.94 -37.20
N LEU A 15 14.86 -40.97 -37.65
CA LEU A 15 13.50 -40.83 -38.17
C LEU A 15 12.48 -40.59 -37.05
N LEU A 16 12.71 -41.17 -35.87
CA LEU A 16 11.82 -41.02 -34.71
C LEU A 16 11.89 -39.60 -34.12
N LEU A 17 13.09 -38.99 -34.11
CA LEU A 17 13.28 -37.62 -33.63
C LEU A 17 12.63 -36.60 -34.56
N LEU A 18 12.68 -36.84 -35.87
CA LEU A 18 12.04 -35.97 -36.88
C LEU A 18 10.51 -36.01 -36.78
N LEU A 19 9.93 -37.19 -36.50
CA LEU A 19 8.48 -37.35 -36.29
C LEU A 19 7.99 -36.66 -35.00
N LEU A 20 8.78 -36.71 -33.92
CA LEU A 20 8.45 -35.99 -32.67
C LEU A 20 8.46 -34.46 -32.87
N LEU A 21 9.40 -33.93 -33.64
CA LEU A 21 9.46 -32.48 -33.93
C LEU A 21 8.30 -32.02 -34.84
N LEU A 22 7.90 -32.83 -35.82
CA LEU A 22 6.72 -32.55 -36.66
C LEU A 22 5.41 -32.58 -35.86
N SER A 23 5.33 -33.39 -34.81
CA SER A 23 4.17 -33.47 -33.93
C SER A 23 3.98 -32.19 -33.09
N LEU A 24 5.06 -31.61 -32.57
CA LEU A 24 4.98 -30.37 -31.79
C LEU A 24 4.55 -29.15 -32.60
N MET A 25 4.88 -29.11 -33.90
CA MET A 25 4.53 -27.99 -34.79
C MET A 25 3.04 -27.96 -35.17
N LEU A 26 2.30 -29.04 -34.98
CA LEU A 26 0.87 -29.13 -35.34
C LEU A 26 -0.09 -28.71 -34.20
N PHE A 27 0.40 -28.48 -32.98
CA PHE A 27 -0.44 -28.13 -31.82
C PHE A 27 -0.62 -26.62 -31.57
N THR A 28 -0.06 -25.73 -32.38
CA THR A 28 -0.10 -24.26 -32.15
C THR A 28 -1.17 -23.48 -32.93
N ARG A 29 -2.24 -24.14 -33.41
CA ARG A 29 -3.36 -23.44 -34.06
C ARG A 29 -4.73 -23.90 -33.57
N ALA A 30 -5.21 -23.31 -32.48
CA ALA A 30 -6.62 -23.02 -32.26
C ALA A 30 -6.82 -22.18 -30.98
N ALA A 31 -6.90 -20.86 -31.13
CA ALA A 31 -7.65 -20.02 -30.20
C ALA A 31 -8.40 -18.99 -31.03
N SER A 32 -9.70 -19.24 -31.15
CA SER A 32 -10.63 -18.62 -32.07
C SER A 32 -11.06 -17.23 -31.63
N ALA A 33 -11.25 -16.37 -32.62
CA ALA A 33 -12.05 -15.16 -32.52
C ALA A 33 -13.47 -15.48 -32.03
N THR A 34 -13.94 -14.79 -31.00
CA THR A 34 -15.37 -14.74 -30.66
C THR A 34 -15.83 -13.29 -30.72
N THR A 35 -16.51 -12.95 -31.80
CA THR A 35 -17.31 -11.73 -31.95
C THR A 35 -18.58 -11.87 -31.12
N GLY A 36 -18.71 -11.09 -30.05
CA GLY A 36 -19.90 -11.02 -29.19
C GLY A 36 -20.36 -9.58 -29.02
N SER A 37 -21.38 -9.20 -29.80
CA SER A 37 -22.17 -7.99 -29.64
C SER A 37 -22.89 -7.98 -28.29
N THR A 38 -22.69 -6.95 -27.45
CA THR A 38 -23.60 -6.63 -26.34
C THR A 38 -23.56 -5.12 -26.04
N THR A 39 -24.63 -4.45 -26.46
CA THR A 39 -25.28 -3.30 -25.84
C THR A 39 -24.43 -2.39 -24.94
N ALA A 40 -24.02 -1.25 -25.51
CA ALA A 40 -23.49 -0.11 -24.78
C ALA A 40 -24.50 0.41 -23.74
N ARG A 41 -24.30 0.07 -22.47
CA ARG A 41 -24.71 0.93 -21.36
C ARG A 41 -23.61 1.96 -21.17
N LEU A 42 -23.98 3.24 -21.24
CA LEU A 42 -23.14 4.34 -20.78
C LEU A 42 -22.72 4.09 -19.32
N LEU A 43 -21.52 3.51 -19.14
CA LEU A 43 -20.79 3.64 -17.90
C LEU A 43 -20.28 5.08 -17.89
N VAL A 44 -20.88 5.88 -17.01
CA VAL A 44 -20.32 7.16 -16.60
C VAL A 44 -18.91 6.87 -16.08
N PRO A 45 -17.85 7.43 -16.67
CA PRO A 45 -16.51 7.26 -16.12
C PRO A 45 -16.50 7.94 -14.75
N LYS A 46 -16.53 7.14 -13.67
CA LYS A 46 -16.07 7.55 -12.35
C LYS A 46 -14.53 7.58 -12.37
N GLY A 47 -13.97 8.43 -13.23
CA GLY A 47 -12.60 8.89 -13.08
C GLY A 47 -12.63 10.05 -12.09
N VAL A 48 -12.79 9.75 -10.80
CA VAL A 48 -12.41 10.70 -9.76
C VAL A 48 -10.89 10.63 -9.75
N THR A 49 -10.26 11.44 -10.61
CA THR A 49 -8.85 11.78 -10.39
C THR A 49 -8.77 12.30 -8.96
N ASN A 50 -7.78 11.83 -8.19
CA ASN A 50 -7.50 12.29 -6.83
C ASN A 50 -7.29 13.80 -6.85
N LYS A 51 -8.39 14.55 -6.82
CA LYS A 51 -8.39 15.97 -6.57
C LYS A 51 -8.04 16.06 -5.11
N GLU A 52 -6.82 16.50 -4.87
CA GLU A 52 -6.34 17.08 -3.62
C GLU A 52 -7.53 17.50 -2.75
N CYS A 53 -7.67 16.82 -1.61
CA CYS A 53 -8.81 17.02 -0.74
C CYS A 53 -8.67 18.39 -0.06
N LEU A 54 -9.06 19.43 -0.78
CA LEU A 54 -8.94 20.83 -0.36
C LEU A 54 -10.31 21.48 -0.37
N ASP A 55 -10.53 22.36 0.61
CA ASP A 55 -11.73 23.19 0.66
C ASP A 55 -11.76 24.18 -0.52
N ASP A 56 -12.87 24.24 -1.26
CA ASP A 56 -13.05 25.15 -2.39
C ASP A 56 -13.13 26.61 -1.87
N PRO A 57 -12.12 27.46 -2.16
CA PRO A 57 -12.06 28.81 -1.63
C PRO A 57 -13.20 29.70 -2.16
N GLU A 58 -13.84 29.32 -3.26
CA GLU A 58 -14.98 29.99 -3.87
C GLU A 58 -16.33 29.40 -3.46
N PHE A 59 -16.35 28.38 -2.60
CA PHE A 59 -17.59 27.82 -2.10
C PHE A 59 -18.33 28.82 -1.19
N ARG A 60 -19.63 29.01 -1.48
CA ARG A 60 -20.54 29.91 -0.73
C ARG A 60 -21.88 29.21 -0.46
N MET A 61 -22.30 29.11 0.79
CA MET A 61 -23.60 28.49 1.15
C MET A 61 -24.79 29.39 0.79
N ARG A 62 -25.94 28.81 0.37
CA ARG A 62 -27.12 29.54 -0.11
C ARG A 62 -27.86 30.43 0.91
N LYS A 63 -27.60 30.36 2.22
CA LYS A 63 -28.42 31.11 3.20
C LYS A 63 -28.00 32.56 3.38
N LYS A 64 -28.74 33.46 2.73
CA LYS A 64 -28.78 34.90 3.08
C LYS A 64 -29.59 35.07 4.37
N LYS A 65 -28.95 35.20 5.52
CA LYS A 65 -29.55 35.97 6.62
C LYS A 65 -29.04 37.39 6.46
N ARG A 66 -29.95 38.34 6.15
CA ARG A 66 -29.64 39.76 6.28
C ARG A 66 -29.49 40.04 7.77
N LYS A 67 -28.37 40.64 8.16
CA LYS A 67 -28.24 41.24 9.49
C LYS A 67 -29.23 42.41 9.60
N LYS A 68 -29.53 42.86 10.82
CA LYS A 68 -30.45 44.01 11.06
C LYS A 68 -29.98 45.28 10.34
N ASN A 69 -28.68 45.40 10.06
CA ASN A 69 -28.06 46.51 9.33
C ASN A 69 -28.08 46.35 7.80
N GLY A 70 -28.67 45.29 7.26
CA GLY A 70 -28.73 45.03 5.81
C GLY A 70 -27.59 44.18 5.25
N ASP A 71 -26.51 43.94 6.01
CA ASP A 71 -25.36 43.18 5.53
C ASP A 71 -25.70 41.73 5.23
N VAL A 72 -25.19 41.24 4.11
CA VAL A 72 -25.30 39.85 3.69
C VAL A 72 -24.15 39.06 4.32
N VAL A 73 -24.46 38.16 5.25
CA VAL A 73 -23.45 37.24 5.80
C VAL A 73 -23.17 36.14 4.80
N VAL A 74 -21.98 36.17 4.22
CA VAL A 74 -21.45 35.11 3.37
C VAL A 74 -20.89 34.00 4.25
N ARG A 75 -21.28 32.75 3.99
CA ARG A 75 -20.78 31.57 4.71
C ARG A 75 -19.87 30.76 3.79
N THR A 76 -18.60 30.73 4.15
CA THR A 76 -17.50 30.01 3.48
C THR A 76 -17.09 28.78 4.30
N CYS A 77 -16.14 27.98 3.81
CA CYS A 77 -15.55 26.89 4.58
C CYS A 77 -14.84 27.40 5.85
N ALA A 78 -14.12 28.53 5.76
CA ALA A 78 -13.52 29.19 6.93
C ALA A 78 -14.55 29.60 8.01
N TRP A 79 -15.77 30.00 7.61
CA TRP A 79 -16.86 30.25 8.57
C TRP A 79 -17.34 28.94 9.22
N LEU A 80 -17.39 27.85 8.45
CA LEU A 80 -17.82 26.55 8.93
C LEU A 80 -16.81 25.95 9.92
N ASN A 81 -15.51 26.20 9.75
CA ASN A 81 -14.50 25.77 10.70
C ASN A 81 -14.62 26.49 12.07
N LYS A 82 -15.11 27.74 12.08
CA LYS A 82 -15.33 28.54 13.30
C LYS A 82 -16.61 28.20 14.07
N VAL A 83 -17.49 27.33 13.55
CA VAL A 83 -18.67 26.90 14.30
C VAL A 83 -18.35 25.67 15.16
N SER A 84 -19.11 25.46 16.23
CA SER A 84 -18.94 24.28 17.09
C SER A 84 -19.06 22.98 16.30
N ALA A 85 -18.28 21.95 16.66
CA ALA A 85 -18.22 20.65 15.98
C ALA A 85 -19.62 20.05 15.74
N LYS A 86 -20.47 20.00 16.77
CA LYS A 86 -21.87 19.52 16.65
C LYS A 86 -22.70 20.28 15.60
N LYS A 87 -22.44 21.58 15.41
CA LYS A 87 -23.12 22.40 14.42
C LYS A 87 -22.50 22.25 13.03
N ARG A 88 -21.17 22.12 12.96
CA ARG A 88 -20.40 21.80 11.75
C ARG A 88 -20.90 20.50 11.14
N ASP A 89 -20.90 19.42 11.93
CA ASP A 89 -21.38 18.10 11.55
C ASP A 89 -22.84 18.13 11.04
N ARG A 90 -23.74 18.81 11.77
CA ARG A 90 -25.13 19.01 11.33
C ARG A 90 -25.24 19.79 10.01
N ILE A 91 -24.30 20.67 9.69
CA ILE A 91 -24.29 21.41 8.42
C ILE A 91 -23.74 20.52 7.30
N CYS A 92 -22.67 19.77 7.56
CA CYS A 92 -22.04 18.84 6.62
C CYS A 92 -22.96 17.67 6.24
N LYS A 93 -23.63 17.04 7.22
CA LYS A 93 -24.58 15.93 7.01
C LYS A 93 -25.88 16.35 6.33
N LYS A 94 -26.26 17.61 6.43
CA LYS A 94 -27.47 18.09 5.75
C LYS A 94 -27.13 18.33 4.28
N ASN A 95 -27.92 17.76 3.37
CA ASN A 95 -27.88 18.00 1.90
C ASN A 95 -28.20 19.46 1.54
N LYS A 96 -27.42 20.41 2.07
CA LYS A 96 -27.52 21.83 1.79
C LYS A 96 -26.68 22.11 0.57
N TRP A 97 -27.31 22.76 -0.39
CA TRP A 97 -26.70 23.16 -1.63
C TRP A 97 -26.07 24.54 -1.49
N GLY A 98 -24.84 24.68 -1.98
CA GLY A 98 -24.16 25.94 -2.22
C GLY A 98 -24.79 26.72 -3.36
N LYS A 99 -24.33 27.96 -3.58
CA LYS A 99 -24.81 28.77 -4.71
C LYS A 99 -24.47 28.12 -6.06
N ASN A 100 -23.32 27.46 -6.12
CA ASN A 100 -22.75 26.84 -7.33
C ASN A 100 -23.34 25.44 -7.60
N GLY A 101 -24.39 25.03 -6.90
CA GLY A 101 -24.99 23.70 -7.06
C GLY A 101 -24.17 22.55 -6.47
N LYS A 102 -23.04 22.81 -5.81
CA LYS A 102 -22.28 21.81 -5.03
C LYS A 102 -22.87 21.62 -3.63
N LYS A 103 -22.77 20.42 -3.04
CA LYS A 103 -23.10 20.19 -1.62
C LYS A 103 -22.02 20.81 -0.71
N VAL A 104 -22.36 21.06 0.56
CA VAL A 104 -21.36 21.53 1.55
C VAL A 104 -20.21 20.54 1.70
N LEU A 105 -20.51 19.24 1.72
CA LEU A 105 -19.50 18.18 1.79
C LEU A 105 -18.51 18.23 0.62
N GLU A 106 -19.00 18.49 -0.60
CA GLU A 106 -18.18 18.58 -1.82
C GLU A 106 -17.39 19.90 -1.93
N GLY A 107 -17.92 20.97 -1.33
CA GLY A 107 -17.28 22.29 -1.36
C GLY A 107 -16.31 22.53 -0.21
N CYS A 108 -16.46 21.82 0.90
CA CYS A 108 -15.62 21.94 2.09
C CYS A 108 -15.26 20.56 2.67
N PRO A 109 -14.62 19.66 1.90
CA PRO A 109 -14.39 18.30 2.35
C PRO A 109 -13.45 18.20 3.56
N VAL A 110 -12.45 19.09 3.68
CA VAL A 110 -11.53 19.12 4.84
C VAL A 110 -12.27 19.60 6.07
N THR A 111 -12.96 20.75 5.97
CA THR A 111 -13.72 21.28 7.11
C THR A 111 -14.84 20.33 7.56
N CYS A 112 -15.39 19.54 6.64
CA CYS A 112 -16.41 18.55 6.96
C CYS A 112 -15.87 17.19 7.38
N GLU A 113 -14.55 17.01 7.48
CA GLU A 113 -13.90 15.73 7.82
C GLU A 113 -14.41 14.60 6.91
N SER A 114 -14.66 14.94 5.63
CA SER A 114 -15.09 13.99 4.60
C SER A 114 -13.99 13.68 3.61
N CYS A 115 -12.82 14.30 3.77
CA CYS A 115 -11.59 13.73 3.26
C CYS A 115 -11.44 12.38 3.96
N GLN A 116 -11.73 11.31 3.23
CA GLN A 116 -11.10 10.05 3.56
C GLN A 116 -9.64 10.29 3.24
N ASP A 117 -8.82 10.38 4.28
CA ASP A 117 -7.41 10.12 4.13
C ASP A 117 -7.34 8.65 3.72
N GLU A 118 -7.52 8.35 2.44
CA GLU A 118 -6.91 7.15 1.87
C GLU A 118 -5.42 7.45 1.92
N ILE A 119 -4.84 7.27 3.11
CA ILE A 119 -3.40 7.20 3.31
C ILE A 119 -3.01 6.04 2.40
N PRO A 120 -2.35 6.29 1.26
CA PRO A 120 -1.72 5.19 0.56
C PRO A 120 -0.71 4.65 1.55
N ASP A 121 -0.81 3.37 1.89
CA ASP A 121 0.27 2.71 2.59
C ASP A 121 1.54 2.92 1.73
N ASP A 122 2.64 3.33 2.35
CA ASP A 122 3.82 3.93 1.70
C ASP A 122 4.48 2.97 0.66
N ASN A 123 4.05 1.70 0.66
CA ASN A 123 4.49 0.66 -0.25
C ASN A 123 3.55 0.43 -1.46
N GLY A 124 2.56 1.29 -1.70
CA GLY A 124 1.61 1.12 -2.81
C GLY A 124 0.55 0.03 -2.58
N CYS A 125 0.48 -0.50 -1.35
CA CYS A 125 -0.55 -1.45 -0.94
C CYS A 125 -1.88 -0.74 -0.67
N PRO A 126 -3.00 -1.28 -1.17
CA PRO A 126 -4.32 -0.89 -0.70
C PRO A 126 -4.44 -1.01 0.83
N LEU A 127 -5.22 -0.15 1.47
CA LEU A 127 -5.48 -0.24 2.92
C LEU A 127 -6.27 -1.51 3.29
N ASP A 128 -7.24 -1.85 2.44
CA ASP A 128 -8.05 -3.06 2.58
C ASP A 128 -7.64 -4.07 1.51
N ALA A 129 -7.72 -5.37 1.84
CA ALA A 129 -7.47 -6.44 0.89
C ALA A 129 -8.32 -6.21 -0.38
N PRO A 130 -7.73 -6.30 -1.59
CA PRO A 130 -8.44 -5.92 -2.81
C PRO A 130 -9.56 -6.92 -3.13
N ASP A 131 -10.79 -6.40 -3.24
CA ASP A 131 -11.96 -7.16 -3.74
C ASP A 131 -11.88 -7.46 -5.25
N SER A 132 -11.06 -6.72 -5.97
CA SER A 132 -10.87 -6.80 -7.42
C SER A 132 -9.65 -7.65 -7.76
N ILE A 133 -9.78 -8.47 -8.79
CA ILE A 133 -8.67 -9.25 -9.34
C ILE A 133 -7.63 -8.34 -10.02
N ALA A 134 -7.99 -7.16 -10.52
CA ALA A 134 -7.05 -6.28 -11.20
C ALA A 134 -6.27 -5.39 -10.21
N CYS A 135 -4.95 -5.26 -10.42
CA CYS A 135 -4.08 -4.28 -9.77
C CYS A 135 -3.71 -3.14 -10.74
N SER A 136 -3.25 -2.00 -10.22
CA SER A 136 -2.84 -0.86 -11.05
C SER A 136 -1.44 -1.07 -11.65
N VAL A 137 -1.07 -0.27 -12.66
CA VAL A 137 0.25 -0.35 -13.32
C VAL A 137 1.38 -0.01 -12.35
N GLU A 138 1.09 0.87 -11.40
CA GLU A 138 2.01 1.31 -10.34
C GLU A 138 2.22 0.23 -9.27
N GLN A 139 1.26 -0.70 -9.13
CA GLN A 139 1.31 -1.80 -8.14
C GLN A 139 2.06 -3.03 -8.64
N LYS A 140 2.63 -2.97 -9.84
CA LYS A 140 3.27 -4.09 -10.50
C LYS A 140 4.44 -4.65 -9.68
N GLY A 141 4.36 -5.92 -9.30
CA GLY A 141 5.39 -6.61 -8.52
C GLY A 141 5.40 -6.26 -7.03
N ILE A 142 4.38 -5.56 -6.54
CA ILE A 142 4.22 -5.27 -5.11
C ILE A 142 3.55 -6.46 -4.41
N GLU A 143 4.01 -6.75 -3.19
CA GLU A 143 3.45 -7.75 -2.29
C GLU A 143 2.89 -7.07 -1.03
N CYS A 144 1.68 -7.45 -0.63
CA CYS A 144 0.95 -6.83 0.47
C CYS A 144 0.40 -7.91 1.42
N GLY A 145 0.67 -7.78 2.72
CA GLY A 145 0.13 -8.66 3.75
C GLY A 145 -1.15 -8.09 4.38
N TYR A 146 -2.16 -8.93 4.59
CA TYR A 146 -3.43 -8.55 5.24
C TYR A 146 -3.85 -9.59 6.28
N ASP A 147 -4.83 -9.20 7.10
CA ASP A 147 -5.42 -10.02 8.16
C ASP A 147 -4.35 -10.66 9.06
N TYR A 148 -3.49 -9.82 9.65
CA TYR A 148 -2.41 -10.30 10.50
C TYR A 148 -2.95 -11.05 11.71
N ARG A 149 -2.43 -12.27 11.92
CA ARG A 149 -2.81 -13.17 13.00
C ARG A 149 -1.59 -13.78 13.65
N TYR A 150 -1.72 -14.16 14.92
CA TYR A 150 -0.69 -14.95 15.58
C TYR A 150 -0.65 -16.36 14.99
N ALA A 151 0.46 -16.73 14.37
CA ALA A 151 0.77 -18.06 13.88
C ALA A 151 1.88 -18.68 14.74
N GLY A 152 1.66 -19.91 15.23
CA GLY A 152 2.61 -20.60 16.11
C GLY A 152 1.90 -21.67 16.94
N CYS A 153 2.66 -22.65 17.43
CA CYS A 153 2.07 -23.76 18.19
C CYS A 153 2.13 -23.52 19.69
N VAL A 154 3.31 -23.16 20.18
CA VAL A 154 3.56 -22.80 21.57
C VAL A 154 3.68 -21.28 21.70
N PRO A 155 3.45 -20.70 22.88
CA PRO A 155 3.53 -19.26 23.07
C PRO A 155 4.83 -18.66 22.51
N GLU A 156 5.94 -19.34 22.73
CA GLU A 156 7.29 -18.92 22.35
C GLU A 156 7.47 -18.85 20.82
N ASP A 157 6.66 -19.58 20.06
CA ASP A 157 6.69 -19.64 18.59
C ASP A 157 5.62 -18.74 17.94
N LEU A 158 4.84 -17.98 18.72
CA LEU A 158 3.79 -17.13 18.17
C LEU A 158 4.38 -15.92 17.45
N VAL A 159 4.08 -15.82 16.16
CA VAL A 159 4.50 -14.74 15.28
C VAL A 159 3.26 -14.07 14.70
N CYS A 160 3.17 -12.74 14.81
CA CYS A 160 2.19 -11.95 14.08
C CYS A 160 2.57 -11.88 12.60
N ALA A 161 1.88 -12.67 11.77
CA ALA A 161 2.15 -12.83 10.34
C ALA A 161 0.85 -12.60 9.53
N PRO A 162 0.94 -12.15 8.27
CA PRO A 162 -0.26 -11.97 7.45
C PRO A 162 -0.92 -13.33 7.19
N ALA A 163 -2.23 -13.44 7.42
CA ALA A 163 -2.99 -14.62 7.03
C ALA A 163 -3.20 -14.67 5.51
N GLU A 164 -3.19 -13.51 4.86
CA GLU A 164 -3.38 -13.37 3.42
C GLU A 164 -2.24 -12.53 2.82
N LEU A 165 -1.54 -13.07 1.82
CA LEU A 165 -0.50 -12.37 1.09
C LEU A 165 -0.96 -12.15 -0.36
N TYR A 166 -1.06 -10.89 -0.76
CA TYR A 166 -1.47 -10.49 -2.11
C TYR A 166 -0.26 -10.01 -2.91
N GLY A 167 0.00 -10.64 -4.06
CA GLY A 167 1.04 -10.23 -5.00
C GLY A 167 0.44 -9.77 -6.33
N CYS A 168 0.78 -8.57 -6.79
CA CYS A 168 0.34 -8.07 -8.10
C CYS A 168 1.26 -8.60 -9.21
N ASP A 169 0.73 -9.51 -10.02
CA ASP A 169 1.50 -10.15 -11.08
C ASP A 169 1.94 -9.16 -12.16
N THR A 170 3.19 -9.30 -12.56
CA THR A 170 3.87 -8.36 -13.46
C THR A 170 3.33 -8.48 -14.90
N GLU A 171 2.89 -9.64 -15.36
CA GLU A 171 2.49 -9.80 -16.76
C GLU A 171 0.99 -9.57 -16.95
N SER A 172 0.19 -10.07 -16.03
CA SER A 172 -1.27 -10.07 -16.10
C SER A 172 -1.94 -8.86 -15.47
N GLN A 173 -1.22 -8.09 -14.63
CA GLN A 173 -1.78 -7.00 -13.83
C GLN A 173 -2.98 -7.45 -12.99
N THR A 174 -2.84 -8.66 -12.42
CA THR A 174 -3.84 -9.20 -11.50
C THR A 174 -3.22 -9.52 -10.15
N TRP A 175 -3.97 -9.23 -9.10
CA TRP A 175 -3.69 -9.71 -7.76
C TRP A 175 -3.82 -11.22 -7.72
N SER A 176 -2.79 -11.86 -7.20
CA SER A 176 -2.80 -13.26 -6.77
C SER A 176 -2.79 -13.29 -5.25
N VAL A 177 -3.57 -14.19 -4.65
CA VAL A 177 -3.64 -14.35 -3.20
C VAL A 177 -3.01 -15.69 -2.80
N ALA A 178 -2.11 -15.65 -1.83
CA ALA A 178 -1.60 -16.80 -1.11
C ALA A 178 -2.14 -16.74 0.32
N LEU A 179 -2.85 -17.80 0.73
CA LEU A 179 -3.33 -17.95 2.10
C LEU A 179 -2.25 -18.66 2.91
N ALA A 180 -1.85 -18.08 4.03
CA ALA A 180 -0.90 -18.70 4.94
C ALA A 180 -1.64 -19.76 5.77
N ASP A 181 -1.41 -21.03 5.46
CA ASP A 181 -1.91 -22.11 6.30
C ASP A 181 -1.13 -22.13 7.62
N PRO A 182 -1.81 -22.07 8.78
CA PRO A 182 -1.12 -22.14 10.06
C PRO A 182 -0.42 -23.49 10.20
N PRO A 183 0.76 -23.53 10.85
CA PRO A 183 1.49 -24.78 11.05
C PRO A 183 0.62 -25.80 11.78
N SER A 184 0.62 -27.05 11.30
CA SER A 184 -0.10 -28.14 11.95
C SER A 184 0.56 -28.49 13.29
N CYS A 185 -0.02 -28.01 14.38
CA CYS A 185 0.47 -28.26 15.72
C CYS A 185 0.10 -29.68 16.18
N LYS A 186 1.07 -30.39 16.76
CA LYS A 186 0.84 -31.71 17.39
C LYS A 186 0.02 -31.57 18.68
N GLU A 187 0.17 -30.44 19.34
CA GLU A 187 -0.50 -30.09 20.59
C GLU A 187 -1.60 -29.06 20.33
N THR A 188 -2.52 -28.93 21.28
CA THR A 188 -3.63 -27.98 21.16
C THR A 188 -3.05 -26.58 20.99
N PRO A 189 -3.41 -25.83 19.93
CA PRO A 189 -2.88 -24.50 19.70
C PRO A 189 -3.07 -23.63 20.94
N THR A 190 -2.06 -22.82 21.25
CA THR A 190 -2.13 -21.81 22.31
C THR A 190 -3.37 -20.93 22.09
N GLU A 191 -4.00 -20.43 23.16
CA GLU A 191 -5.24 -19.61 23.11
C GLU A 191 -5.17 -18.41 22.13
N PHE A 192 -3.96 -17.94 21.85
CA PHE A 192 -3.68 -16.82 20.95
C PHE A 192 -3.58 -17.21 19.47
N ALA A 193 -3.34 -18.49 19.13
CA ALA A 193 -3.16 -18.91 17.74
C ALA A 193 -4.42 -18.62 16.91
N GLY A 194 -4.25 -17.86 15.82
CA GLY A 194 -5.33 -17.41 14.95
C GLY A 194 -6.08 -16.16 15.42
N GLN A 195 -5.78 -15.61 16.60
CA GLN A 195 -6.29 -14.30 17.01
C GLN A 195 -5.67 -13.19 16.17
N PRO A 196 -6.42 -12.11 15.86
CA PRO A 196 -5.88 -10.95 15.16
C PRO A 196 -4.78 -10.29 16.00
N CYS A 197 -3.77 -9.77 15.32
CA CYS A 197 -2.68 -9.02 15.92
C CYS A 197 -2.37 -7.79 15.07
N ASP A 198 -1.95 -6.70 15.69
CA ASP A 198 -1.43 -5.56 14.96
C ASP A 198 0.04 -5.82 14.62
N SER A 199 0.41 -5.62 13.37
CA SER A 199 1.81 -5.75 12.95
C SER A 199 2.69 -4.66 13.57
N GLN A 200 2.12 -3.52 13.96
CA GLN A 200 2.81 -2.38 14.56
C GLN A 200 2.91 -2.44 16.09
N ASP A 201 1.99 -3.13 16.79
CA ASP A 201 1.99 -3.26 18.26
C ASP A 201 3.28 -3.88 18.84
N PHE A 202 4.08 -4.52 17.99
CA PHE A 202 5.36 -5.10 18.36
C PHE A 202 6.46 -4.05 18.56
N CYS A 203 6.43 -2.96 17.81
CA CYS A 203 7.52 -2.01 17.78
C CYS A 203 7.40 -1.04 18.97
N PRO A 204 8.47 -0.86 19.76
CA PRO A 204 8.54 0.22 20.73
C PRO A 204 8.20 1.55 20.04
N LYS A 205 7.50 2.44 20.75
CA LYS A 205 7.16 3.76 20.19
C LYS A 205 8.39 4.60 19.79
N PHE A 206 9.53 4.32 20.40
CA PHE A 206 10.79 5.01 20.14
C PHE A 206 11.86 3.99 19.79
N PRO A 207 12.84 4.35 18.95
CA PRO A 207 13.96 3.46 18.64
C PRO A 207 14.60 2.96 19.93
N PRO A 208 14.70 1.64 20.13
CA PRO A 208 15.34 1.07 21.30
C PRO A 208 16.86 1.28 21.25
N ASP A 209 17.49 1.39 22.42
CA ASP A 209 18.94 1.48 22.52
C ASP A 209 19.59 0.17 22.03
N HIS A 210 20.70 0.28 21.31
CA HIS A 210 21.46 -0.90 20.88
C HIS A 210 21.88 -1.75 22.10
N GLY A 211 21.64 -3.05 22.03
CA GLY A 211 21.92 -4.02 23.09
C GLY A 211 20.88 -4.02 24.21
N SER A 212 19.87 -3.14 24.18
CA SER A 212 18.75 -3.23 25.10
C SER A 212 17.95 -4.50 24.85
N GLU A 213 17.40 -5.06 25.90
CA GLU A 213 16.54 -6.23 25.84
C GLU A 213 15.27 -5.91 25.04
N CYS A 214 14.87 -6.78 24.11
CA CYS A 214 13.64 -6.54 23.37
C CYS A 214 12.39 -6.74 24.23
N TYR A 215 12.50 -7.50 25.33
CA TYR A 215 11.38 -8.02 26.11
C TYR A 215 10.37 -6.95 26.55
N PRO A 216 9.06 -7.26 26.54
CA PRO A 216 8.15 -6.54 27.39
C PRO A 216 8.38 -7.02 28.83
N SER A 217 8.82 -6.09 29.67
CA SER A 217 8.28 -5.87 31.01
C SER A 217 7.24 -6.91 31.47
N THR A 218 7.67 -8.00 32.11
CA THR A 218 6.90 -8.91 32.99
C THR A 218 5.62 -9.59 32.48
N ASP A 219 5.08 -9.23 31.31
CA ASP A 219 3.84 -9.80 30.78
C ASP A 219 4.20 -10.89 29.76
N ALA A 220 4.10 -12.14 30.20
CA ALA A 220 4.50 -13.35 29.48
C ALA A 220 3.68 -13.65 28.18
N HIS A 221 2.88 -12.69 27.73
CA HIS A 221 1.90 -12.86 26.66
C HIS A 221 2.25 -12.12 25.36
N LEU A 222 3.25 -11.24 25.36
CA LEU A 222 3.77 -10.60 24.15
C LEU A 222 5.10 -11.27 23.77
N ASN A 223 5.00 -12.43 23.13
CA ASN A 223 6.18 -13.13 22.63
C ASN A 223 6.74 -12.39 21.42
N ILE A 224 8.02 -12.06 21.54
CA ILE A 224 8.73 -11.22 20.60
C ILE A 224 9.30 -12.06 19.48
N ILE A 225 9.04 -11.61 18.26
CA ILE A 225 9.53 -12.23 17.04
C ILE A 225 11.01 -11.85 16.90
N ARG A 226 11.89 -12.73 17.37
CA ARG A 226 13.32 -12.69 17.04
C ARG A 226 13.46 -12.63 15.52
N GLY A 227 14.34 -11.75 15.03
CA GLY A 227 14.55 -11.49 13.61
C GLY A 227 13.61 -10.45 12.99
N ARG A 228 12.68 -9.86 13.74
CA ARG A 228 11.81 -8.79 13.21
C ARG A 228 12.47 -7.42 13.35
N GLY A 229 12.45 -6.66 12.25
CA GLY A 229 12.85 -5.26 12.21
C GLY A 229 11.69 -4.31 12.52
N CYS A 230 12.01 -3.22 13.19
CA CYS A 230 11.15 -2.06 13.42
C CYS A 230 11.81 -0.86 12.75
N TYR A 231 11.04 -0.13 11.95
CA TYR A 231 11.52 1.00 11.19
C TYR A 231 11.16 2.30 11.90
N TYR A 232 12.14 3.18 12.03
CA TYR A 232 12.02 4.45 12.70
C TYR A 232 12.62 5.55 11.84
N THR A 233 12.21 6.78 12.14
CA THR A 233 12.78 8.01 11.59
C THR A 233 12.79 7.96 10.06
N TYR A 234 11.70 8.38 9.43
CA TYR A 234 11.62 8.40 7.99
C TYR A 234 12.15 9.73 7.43
N VAL A 235 13.03 9.68 6.43
CA VAL A 235 13.53 10.87 5.74
C VAL A 235 13.35 10.75 4.24
N PHE A 236 13.30 11.91 3.58
CA PHE A 236 13.33 11.94 2.13
C PHE A 236 14.68 11.46 1.59
N ALA A 237 14.61 10.42 0.78
CA ALA A 237 15.71 9.90 -0.03
C ALA A 237 15.38 10.06 -1.53
N GLY A 238 16.42 10.17 -2.35
CA GLY A 238 16.30 10.35 -3.80
C GLY A 238 16.77 11.72 -4.28
N CYS A 239 17.16 11.80 -5.55
CA CYS A 239 17.92 12.96 -6.05
C CYS A 239 17.06 14.07 -6.65
N SER A 240 15.81 13.78 -6.99
CA SER A 240 14.86 14.76 -7.50
C SER A 240 13.43 14.23 -7.38
N PHE A 241 12.45 15.12 -7.31
CA PHE A 241 11.02 14.76 -7.40
C PHE A 241 10.68 14.02 -8.70
N HIS A 242 11.41 14.27 -9.79
CA HIS A 242 11.18 13.62 -11.08
C HIS A 242 11.76 12.21 -11.17
N SER A 243 12.83 11.93 -10.43
CA SER A 243 13.52 10.64 -10.42
C SER A 243 12.98 9.67 -9.36
N GLY A 244 11.87 10.02 -8.68
CA GLY A 244 11.30 9.24 -7.60
C GLY A 244 12.00 9.52 -6.28
N MET A 245 11.61 10.62 -5.63
CA MET A 245 11.85 10.74 -4.19
C MET A 245 10.98 9.72 -3.47
N SER A 246 11.54 9.07 -2.46
CA SER A 246 10.80 8.19 -1.56
C SER A 246 11.08 8.58 -0.11
N CYS A 247 10.12 8.29 0.74
CA CYS A 247 10.28 8.41 2.17
C CYS A 247 10.82 7.08 2.69
N ASN A 248 12.07 7.05 3.14
CA ASN A 248 12.71 5.80 3.57
C ASN A 248 13.06 5.88 5.06
N PRO A 249 12.95 4.79 5.82
CA PRO A 249 13.42 4.75 7.20
C PRO A 249 14.95 4.84 7.22
N VAL A 250 15.49 5.75 8.04
CA VAL A 250 16.95 5.83 8.26
C VAL A 250 17.40 5.01 9.44
N GLU A 251 16.48 4.55 10.28
CA GLU A 251 16.79 3.74 11.44
C GLU A 251 15.94 2.46 11.43
N GLU A 252 16.60 1.32 11.58
CA GLU A 252 15.97 0.02 11.66
C GLU A 252 16.48 -0.66 12.94
N ALA A 253 15.59 -1.05 13.85
CA ALA A 253 15.97 -1.87 15.00
C ALA A 253 15.46 -3.29 14.82
N ILE A 254 16.37 -4.27 14.83
CA ILE A 254 16.06 -5.69 14.68
C ILE A 254 16.24 -6.36 16.04
N CYS A 255 15.23 -7.09 16.52
CA CYS A 255 15.43 -7.90 17.72
C CYS A 255 16.21 -9.17 17.35
N THR A 256 17.42 -9.34 17.87
CA THR A 256 18.28 -10.48 17.52
C THR A 256 17.79 -11.80 18.12
N GLU A 257 18.40 -12.91 17.69
CA GLU A 257 18.16 -14.22 18.30
C GLU A 257 18.52 -14.27 19.79
N SER A 258 19.43 -13.40 20.26
CA SER A 258 19.79 -13.27 21.69
C SER A 258 18.77 -12.48 22.50
N GLY A 259 17.72 -11.94 21.89
CA GLY A 259 16.69 -11.15 22.57
C GLY A 259 17.13 -9.72 22.89
N THR A 260 18.07 -9.18 22.12
CA THR A 260 18.56 -7.80 22.26
C THR A 260 18.34 -7.03 20.96
N TRP A 261 18.04 -5.75 21.04
CA TRP A 261 17.89 -4.89 19.87
C TRP A 261 19.25 -4.58 19.23
N GLU A 262 19.34 -4.80 17.93
CA GLU A 262 20.40 -4.27 17.07
C GLU A 262 19.83 -3.15 16.20
N SER A 263 20.29 -1.93 16.42
CA SER A 263 19.91 -0.77 15.61
C SER A 263 20.89 -0.57 14.45
N PHE A 264 20.36 -0.39 13.25
CA PHE A 264 21.06 -0.10 12.01
C PHE A 264 20.64 1.28 11.52
N MET A 265 21.61 2.06 11.04
CA MET A 265 21.31 3.29 10.32
C MET A 265 21.54 3.11 8.83
N THR A 266 20.49 3.28 8.04
CA THR A 266 20.55 3.21 6.59
C THR A 266 20.89 4.60 6.05
N GLY A 267 22.14 4.78 5.64
CA GLY A 267 22.55 5.99 4.92
C GLY A 267 22.07 5.93 3.48
N GLY A 268 21.35 6.97 3.03
CA GLY A 268 21.02 7.11 1.60
C GLY A 268 22.28 7.26 0.74
N GLU A 269 22.29 6.67 -0.45
CA GLU A 269 23.37 6.89 -1.40
C GLU A 269 23.50 8.39 -1.73
N PRO A 270 24.73 8.94 -1.74
CA PRO A 270 24.93 10.33 -2.10
C PRO A 270 24.52 10.54 -3.56
N CYS A 271 23.68 11.54 -3.81
CA CYS A 271 23.31 11.90 -5.16
C CYS A 271 24.54 12.32 -5.98
N SER A 272 24.54 12.00 -7.27
CA SER A 272 25.55 12.52 -8.20
C SER A 272 25.14 13.93 -8.68
N PRO A 273 26.06 14.89 -8.78
CA PRO A 273 25.76 16.22 -9.32
C PRO A 273 25.18 16.13 -10.74
N PRO A 274 24.25 17.03 -11.15
CA PRO A 274 23.81 18.24 -10.43
C PRO A 274 22.67 17.98 -9.44
N PHE A 275 22.79 18.56 -8.24
CA PHE A 275 21.76 18.48 -7.19
C PHE A 275 20.74 19.61 -7.38
N ASP A 276 19.47 19.29 -7.21
CA ASP A 276 18.44 20.31 -7.06
C ASP A 276 18.44 20.81 -5.61
N PRO A 277 18.81 22.08 -5.34
CA PRO A 277 18.88 22.61 -3.98
C PRO A 277 17.51 22.76 -3.30
N THR A 278 16.42 22.51 -4.03
CA THR A 278 15.05 22.55 -3.48
C THR A 278 14.62 21.23 -2.84
N VAL A 279 15.39 20.16 -2.99
CA VAL A 279 15.07 18.84 -2.41
C VAL A 279 15.44 18.81 -0.91
N PRO A 280 14.49 18.50 -0.02
CA PRO A 280 14.74 18.47 1.43
C PRO A 280 15.45 17.18 1.87
N LEU A 281 16.66 16.94 1.36
CA LEU A 281 17.46 15.75 1.69
C LEU A 281 17.74 15.67 3.20
N GLY A 282 17.42 14.53 3.80
CA GLY A 282 17.66 14.27 5.23
C GLY A 282 16.70 14.99 6.17
N VAL A 283 15.63 15.61 5.65
CA VAL A 283 14.55 16.16 6.48
C VAL A 283 13.57 15.03 6.79
N SER A 284 13.08 15.00 8.04
CA SER A 284 12.00 14.10 8.46
C SER A 284 10.81 14.23 7.51
N CYS A 285 10.28 13.09 7.05
CA CYS A 285 9.00 13.08 6.33
C CYS A 285 7.81 13.31 7.28
N GLU A 286 8.04 13.32 8.59
CA GLU A 286 6.99 13.40 9.60
C GLU A 286 7.03 14.72 10.39
N PRO A 287 5.92 15.49 10.42
CA PRO A 287 4.80 15.43 9.46
C PRO A 287 5.23 15.92 8.07
N CYS A 288 4.53 15.49 7.02
CA CYS A 288 4.85 15.84 5.63
C CYS A 288 5.18 17.34 5.47
N PRO A 289 6.33 17.70 4.89
CA PRO A 289 6.64 19.10 4.64
C PRO A 289 5.61 19.68 3.66
N SER A 290 5.08 20.85 3.96
CA SER A 290 4.05 21.54 3.17
C SER A 290 4.55 22.10 1.81
N VAL A 291 5.62 21.54 1.26
CA VAL A 291 6.28 22.03 0.03
C VAL A 291 5.63 21.40 -1.20
N GLU A 292 5.26 22.19 -2.20
CA GLU A 292 4.76 21.67 -3.48
C GLU A 292 5.94 21.20 -4.38
N PRO A 293 5.89 20.01 -5.01
CA PRO A 293 4.85 18.98 -4.92
C PRO A 293 5.23 17.88 -3.90
N ALA A 294 4.65 17.92 -2.69
CA ALA A 294 4.81 16.86 -1.69
C ALA A 294 4.00 15.59 -2.03
N ALA A 295 2.97 15.72 -2.86
CA ALA A 295 2.19 14.58 -3.36
C ALA A 295 2.82 14.04 -4.66
N PRO A 296 3.01 12.72 -4.84
CA PRO A 296 2.41 11.58 -4.11
C PRO A 296 3.32 10.82 -3.09
N PHE A 297 4.44 11.38 -2.63
CA PHE A 297 5.56 10.57 -2.07
C PHE A 297 5.69 10.52 -0.54
N CYS A 298 4.65 10.84 0.23
CA CYS A 298 4.74 10.92 1.69
C CYS A 298 3.52 10.29 2.40
N PRO A 299 3.72 9.53 3.49
CA PRO A 299 2.63 9.05 4.34
C PRO A 299 2.02 10.23 5.14
N PRO A 300 0.71 10.48 5.07
CA PRO A 300 0.07 11.66 5.69
C PRO A 300 0.00 11.66 7.23
N LYS A 301 0.41 10.60 7.94
CA LYS A 301 0.41 10.53 9.42
C LYS A 301 1.62 9.73 9.94
N GLU A 302 2.05 10.06 11.16
CA GLU A 302 3.06 9.29 11.91
C GLU A 302 2.58 7.82 12.10
N PRO A 303 3.48 6.82 12.00
CA PRO A 303 3.25 5.46 12.51
C PRO A 303 2.86 5.54 13.99
N GLN A 304 1.83 4.80 14.40
CA GLN A 304 1.35 4.83 15.79
C GLN A 304 2.16 3.92 16.70
#